data_AF-A0A920AZK0-F1
#
_entry.id   AF-A0A920AZK0-F1
#
_cell.length_a   1.000
_cell.length_b   1.000
_cell.length_c   1.000
_cell.angle_alpha   90.00
_cell.angle_beta   90.00
_cell.angle_gamma   90.00
#
_symmetry.space_group_name_H-M   'P 1'
#
loop_
_entity.id
_entity.type
_entity.pdbx_description
1 polymer ?
#
loop_
_entity_poly.entity_id
_entity_poly.type
_entity_poly.pdbx_seq_one_letter_code
_entity_poly.pdbx_strand_id
1 'polypeptide(L)'
;MIVIATDAPLSNRNLRRMGKRAELAFGKVGAFSSNGSGDYVIIFSTHKTITEDKLSFTRRELKNSNMNALFLATVEATEEAIINSLFAAESISSKYGSMESIPKDKVIPILNKYKSLNWNKELYPWKK
;
A
#
# COMPACT_ATOMS: atom_id res chain seq x y z
N MET A 1 -1.18 3.01 10.74
CA MET A 1 -2.32 3.57 9.97
C MET A 1 -1.94 3.65 8.50
N ILE A 2 -2.82 3.21 7.61
CA ILE A 2 -2.64 3.22 6.15
C ILE A 2 -3.76 4.02 5.52
N VAL A 3 -3.42 4.87 4.54
CA VAL A 3 -4.39 5.64 3.76
C VAL A 3 -4.21 5.30 2.28
N ILE A 4 -5.28 4.83 1.64
CA ILE A 4 -5.30 4.45 0.23
C ILE A 4 -6.24 5.40 -0.52
N ALA A 5 -5.71 6.05 -1.56
CA ALA A 5 -6.48 6.85 -2.49
C ALA A 5 -6.49 6.18 -3.86
N THR A 6 -7.62 6.24 -4.56
CA THR A 6 -7.74 5.78 -5.94
C THR A 6 -8.67 6.71 -6.71
N ASP A 7 -8.46 6.89 -8.00
CA ASP A 7 -9.38 7.58 -8.90
C ASP A 7 -10.38 6.61 -9.59
N ALA A 8 -10.31 5.32 -9.25
CA ALA A 8 -11.17 4.31 -9.81
C ALA A 8 -12.64 4.50 -9.37
N PRO A 9 -13.63 4.35 -10.28
CA PRO A 9 -15.05 4.42 -9.95
C PRO A 9 -15.48 3.19 -9.13
N LEU A 10 -15.43 3.25 -7.79
CA LEU A 10 -15.67 2.08 -6.92
C LEU A 10 -16.74 2.30 -5.86
N SER A 11 -17.74 1.42 -5.77
CA SER A 11 -18.67 1.43 -4.62
C SER A 11 -17.96 1.34 -3.27
N ASN A 12 -18.67 1.74 -2.21
CA ASN A 12 -18.24 1.49 -0.82
C ASN A 12 -17.84 0.02 -0.58
N ARG A 13 -18.58 -0.94 -1.17
CA ARG A 13 -18.28 -2.37 -1.09
C ARG A 13 -16.94 -2.71 -1.74
N ASN A 14 -16.68 -2.20 -2.95
CA ASN A 14 -15.43 -2.48 -3.66
C ASN A 14 -14.22 -1.74 -3.06
N LEU A 15 -14.41 -0.53 -2.54
CA LEU A 15 -13.41 0.15 -1.71
C LEU A 15 -13.06 -0.67 -0.47
N ARG A 16 -14.05 -1.18 0.28
CA ARG A 16 -13.80 -2.04 1.44
C ARG A 16 -13.04 -3.32 1.08
N ARG A 17 -13.37 -3.95 -0.05
CA ARG A 17 -12.64 -5.14 -0.55
C ARG A 17 -11.19 -4.80 -0.90
N MET A 18 -10.96 -3.66 -1.53
CA MET A 18 -9.63 -3.17 -1.89
C MET A 18 -8.82 -2.83 -0.63
N GLY A 19 -9.39 -2.10 0.33
CA GLY A 19 -8.71 -1.75 1.59
C GLY A 19 -8.25 -2.97 2.40
N LYS A 20 -9.03 -4.06 2.41
CA LYS A 20 -8.62 -5.34 3.03
C LYS A 20 -7.34 -5.94 2.42
N ARG A 21 -6.92 -5.54 1.22
CA ARG A 21 -5.69 -6.05 0.59
C ARG A 21 -4.43 -5.51 1.27
N ALA A 22 -4.52 -4.42 2.01
CA ALA A 22 -3.38 -3.91 2.77
C ALA A 22 -2.84 -4.94 3.80
N GLU A 23 -3.69 -5.80 4.34
CA GLU A 23 -3.28 -6.89 5.24
C GLU A 23 -2.35 -7.91 4.57
N LEU A 24 -2.46 -8.10 3.24
CA LEU A 24 -1.54 -8.98 2.51
C LEU A 24 -0.14 -8.37 2.42
N ALA A 25 -0.05 -7.03 2.31
CA ALA A 25 1.24 -6.33 2.32
C ALA A 25 1.95 -6.47 3.67
N PHE A 26 1.19 -6.47 4.78
CA PHE A 26 1.74 -6.73 6.12
C PHE A 26 2.46 -8.08 6.20
N GLY A 27 1.80 -9.15 5.72
CA GLY A 27 2.41 -10.47 5.67
C GLY A 27 3.71 -10.48 4.85
N LYS A 28 3.78 -9.73 3.73
CA LYS A 28 4.98 -9.64 2.90
C LYS A 28 6.16 -8.94 3.58
N VAL A 29 5.88 -7.93 4.41
CA VAL A 29 6.92 -7.20 5.16
C VAL A 29 7.21 -7.79 6.55
N GLY A 30 6.61 -8.95 6.88
CA GLY A 30 6.84 -9.66 8.15
C GLY A 30 6.05 -9.14 9.34
N ALA A 31 5.03 -8.29 9.12
CA ALA A 31 4.14 -7.83 10.17
C ALA A 31 3.06 -8.89 10.49
N PHE A 32 2.73 -9.04 11.77
CA PHE A 32 1.77 -10.05 12.27
C PHE A 32 0.64 -9.47 13.12
N SER A 33 0.52 -8.13 13.20
CA SER A 33 -0.54 -7.42 13.94
C SER A 33 -0.68 -7.89 15.40
N SER A 34 0.33 -7.60 16.22
CA SER A 34 0.35 -8.00 17.64
C SER A 34 -0.82 -7.39 18.44
N ASN A 35 -1.12 -7.92 19.64
CA ASN A 35 -2.27 -7.47 20.44
C ASN A 35 -2.26 -5.95 20.76
N GLY A 36 -1.08 -5.34 20.83
CA GLY A 36 -0.94 -3.89 21.05
C GLY A 36 -0.93 -3.06 19.77
N SER A 37 -1.02 -3.68 18.59
CA SER A 37 -0.91 -3.00 17.30
C SER A 37 -2.24 -2.37 16.88
N GLY A 38 -2.22 -1.07 16.60
CA GLY A 38 -3.36 -0.30 16.10
C GLY A 38 -3.38 -0.19 14.58
N ASP A 39 -3.74 -1.28 13.90
CA ASP A 39 -3.69 -1.36 12.44
C ASP A 39 -5.02 -0.98 11.78
N TYR A 40 -5.05 0.21 11.17
CA TYR A 40 -6.23 0.76 10.50
C TYR A 40 -5.96 1.13 9.05
N VAL A 41 -6.93 0.86 8.18
CA VAL A 41 -6.92 1.24 6.77
C VAL A 41 -8.08 2.19 6.49
N ILE A 42 -7.75 3.38 5.97
CA ILE A 42 -8.72 4.32 5.41
C ILE A 42 -8.57 4.28 3.89
N ILE A 43 -9.68 4.08 3.18
CA ILE A 43 -9.67 4.02 1.72
C ILE A 43 -10.80 4.84 1.12
N PHE A 44 -10.48 5.60 0.08
CA PHE A 44 -11.46 6.44 -0.62
C PHE A 44 -11.18 6.49 -2.12
N SER A 45 -12.22 6.83 -2.87
CA SER A 45 -12.13 7.13 -4.30
C SER A 45 -12.29 8.63 -4.53
N THR A 46 -11.45 9.20 -5.39
CA THR A 46 -11.57 10.59 -5.88
C THR A 46 -12.45 10.70 -7.12
N HIS A 47 -13.02 9.59 -7.61
CA HIS A 47 -13.83 9.57 -8.82
C HIS A 47 -15.13 10.39 -8.66
N LYS A 48 -15.23 11.48 -9.41
CA LYS A 48 -16.38 12.39 -9.41
C LYS A 48 -17.42 11.97 -10.44
N THR A 49 -18.24 10.97 -10.12
CA THR A 49 -19.40 10.65 -10.98
C THR A 49 -20.57 10.11 -10.16
N ILE A 50 -21.13 10.98 -9.32
CA ILE A 50 -22.48 10.83 -8.81
C ILE A 50 -23.29 11.91 -9.54
N THR A 51 -24.14 11.49 -10.48
CA THR A 51 -25.18 12.37 -11.01
C THR A 51 -26.37 12.20 -10.09
N GLU A 52 -26.78 13.25 -9.39
CA GLU A 52 -27.83 13.20 -8.37
C GLU A 52 -28.99 14.11 -8.76
N ASP A 53 -30.21 13.62 -8.59
CA ASP A 53 -31.44 14.39 -8.60
C ASP A 53 -32.07 14.39 -7.19
N LYS A 54 -33.29 14.94 -7.01
CA LYS A 54 -33.93 15.04 -5.69
C LYS A 54 -34.26 13.67 -5.04
N LEU A 55 -34.30 12.59 -5.80
CA LEU A 55 -34.80 11.28 -5.37
C LEU A 55 -33.79 10.15 -5.61
N SER A 56 -32.85 10.31 -6.53
CA SER A 56 -31.96 9.24 -6.97
C SER A 56 -30.58 9.75 -7.35
N PHE A 57 -29.61 8.84 -7.36
CA PHE A 57 -28.32 9.10 -7.96
C PHE A 57 -27.89 7.96 -8.87
N THR A 58 -27.22 8.31 -9.95
CA THR A 58 -26.55 7.35 -10.85
C THR A 58 -25.05 7.41 -10.60
N ARG A 59 -24.46 6.23 -10.45
CA ARG A 59 -23.03 6.07 -10.23
C ARG A 59 -22.42 5.13 -11.26
N ARG A 60 -21.31 5.55 -11.88
CA ARG A 60 -20.46 4.64 -12.65
C ARG A 60 -19.62 3.80 -11.69
N GLU A 61 -19.56 2.50 -11.92
CA GLU A 61 -18.75 1.59 -11.12
C GLU A 61 -17.96 0.61 -12.01
N LEU A 62 -16.74 0.30 -11.59
CA LEU A 62 -15.94 -0.79 -12.14
C LEU A 62 -16.60 -2.14 -11.84
N LYS A 63 -16.77 -2.98 -12.86
CA LYS A 63 -17.29 -4.34 -12.68
C LYS A 63 -16.41 -5.15 -11.73
N ASN A 64 -17.02 -5.99 -10.89
CA ASN A 64 -16.31 -6.84 -9.95
C ASN A 64 -15.22 -7.72 -10.58
N SER A 65 -15.43 -8.17 -11.83
CA SER A 65 -14.48 -8.98 -12.61
C SER A 65 -13.15 -8.26 -12.89
N ASN A 66 -13.13 -6.93 -12.81
CA ASN A 66 -11.99 -6.11 -13.20
C ASN A 66 -11.22 -5.56 -11.99
N MET A 67 -11.50 -6.04 -10.78
CA MET A 67 -10.88 -5.54 -9.54
C MET A 67 -9.44 -6.03 -9.31
N ASN A 68 -9.01 -7.10 -9.99
CA ASN A 68 -7.74 -7.77 -9.66
C ASN A 68 -6.53 -6.85 -9.78
N ALA A 69 -6.47 -5.99 -10.80
CA ALA A 69 -5.38 -5.03 -10.96
C ALA A 69 -5.32 -4.04 -9.79
N LEU A 70 -6.47 -3.53 -9.33
CA LEU A 70 -6.53 -2.61 -8.18
C LEU A 70 -6.19 -3.31 -6.87
N PHE A 71 -6.54 -4.60 -6.72
CA PHE A 71 -6.15 -5.38 -5.56
C PHE A 71 -4.65 -5.58 -5.50
N LEU A 72 -4.02 -5.99 -6.62
CA LEU A 72 -2.57 -6.17 -6.69
C LEU A 72 -1.85 -4.84 -6.44
N ALA A 73 -2.28 -3.77 -7.12
CA ALA A 73 -1.71 -2.43 -6.93
C ALA A 73 -1.82 -1.94 -5.48
N THR A 74 -2.91 -2.29 -4.77
CA THR A 74 -3.03 -1.96 -3.34
C THR A 74 -1.98 -2.69 -2.50
N VAL A 75 -1.75 -3.97 -2.76
CA VAL A 75 -0.72 -4.75 -2.04
C VAL A 75 0.65 -4.14 -2.30
N GLU A 76 1.02 -3.96 -3.57
CA GLU A 76 2.32 -3.45 -3.98
C GLU A 76 2.58 -2.05 -3.43
N ALA A 77 1.63 -1.12 -3.60
CA ALA A 77 1.77 0.24 -3.10
C ALA A 77 1.86 0.31 -1.57
N THR A 78 1.13 -0.56 -0.85
CA THR A 78 1.20 -0.60 0.61
C THR A 78 2.54 -1.17 1.09
N GLU A 79 3.01 -2.27 0.49
CA GLU A 79 4.30 -2.87 0.79
C GLU A 79 5.44 -1.86 0.55
N GLU A 80 5.45 -1.22 -0.62
CA GLU A 80 6.48 -0.25 -0.98
C GLU A 80 6.41 1.00 -0.08
N ALA A 81 5.21 1.48 0.28
CA ALA A 81 5.08 2.61 1.21
C ALA A 81 5.67 2.32 2.60
N ILE A 82 5.48 1.09 3.12
CA ILE A 82 6.08 0.67 4.39
C ILE A 82 7.60 0.64 4.27
N ILE A 83 8.15 0.03 3.21
CA ILE A 83 9.59 -0.04 2.98
C ILE A 83 10.18 1.38 2.83
N ASN A 84 9.52 2.24 2.05
CA ASN A 84 9.92 3.63 1.87
C ASN A 84 9.94 4.40 3.19
N SER A 85 9.00 4.14 4.10
CA SER A 85 9.02 4.79 5.42
C SER A 85 10.28 4.46 6.23
N LEU A 86 10.77 3.21 6.17
CA LEU A 86 12.00 2.79 6.84
C LEU A 86 13.24 3.42 6.21
N PHE A 87 13.28 3.49 4.88
CA PHE A 87 14.39 4.09 4.14
C PHE A 87 14.39 5.61 4.19
N ALA A 88 13.24 6.26 4.36
CA ALA A 88 13.14 7.71 4.49
C ALA A 88 13.36 8.19 5.94
N ALA A 89 13.16 7.31 6.93
CA ALA A 89 13.36 7.66 8.33
C ALA A 89 14.81 8.07 8.63
N GLU A 90 14.96 9.03 9.54
CA GLU A 90 16.24 9.48 10.10
C GLU A 90 16.34 9.02 11.56
N SER A 91 17.57 8.89 12.07
CA SER A 91 17.79 8.56 13.47
C SER A 91 17.30 9.70 14.37
N ILE A 92 16.47 9.38 15.37
CA ILE A 92 15.90 10.35 16.29
C ILE A 92 16.36 10.09 17.73
N SER A 93 16.48 11.16 18.52
CA SER A 93 16.71 11.08 19.95
C SER A 93 15.79 12.03 20.69
N SER A 94 15.18 11.57 21.78
CA SER A 94 14.23 12.32 22.60
C SER A 94 14.36 11.95 24.07
N LYS A 95 13.58 12.61 24.94
CA LYS A 95 13.50 12.25 26.37
C LYS A 95 12.98 10.83 26.62
N TYR A 96 12.37 10.19 25.64
CA TYR A 96 11.84 8.82 25.72
C TYR A 96 12.82 7.76 25.18
N GLY A 97 14.00 8.17 24.72
CA GLY A 97 15.01 7.27 24.15
C GLY A 97 15.43 7.69 22.74
N SER A 98 16.26 6.84 22.14
CA SER A 98 16.76 7.01 20.78
C SER A 98 16.35 5.84 19.89
N MET A 99 16.19 6.11 18.60
CA MET A 99 15.90 5.10 17.60
C MET A 99 16.73 5.40 16.35
N GLU A 100 17.44 4.39 15.86
CA GLU A 100 18.27 4.53 14.67
C GLU A 100 17.45 4.28 13.40
N SER A 101 17.77 5.05 12.36
CA SER A 101 17.34 4.73 11.01
C SER A 101 17.93 3.40 10.53
N ILE A 102 17.30 2.80 9.52
CA ILE A 102 17.81 1.55 8.96
C ILE A 102 19.21 1.76 8.34
N PRO A 103 20.22 0.91 8.66
CA PRO A 103 21.58 1.10 8.17
C PRO A 103 21.69 0.72 6.69
N LYS A 104 21.44 1.69 5.80
CA LYS A 104 21.37 1.49 4.34
C LYS A 104 22.66 0.88 3.78
N ASP A 105 23.80 1.27 4.32
CA ASP A 105 25.14 0.74 3.98
C ASP A 105 25.27 -0.77 4.23
N LYS A 106 24.53 -1.32 5.20
CA LYS A 106 24.48 -2.76 5.50
C LYS A 106 23.36 -3.47 4.74
N VAL A 107 22.20 -2.83 4.60
CA VAL A 107 21.04 -3.42 3.92
C VAL A 107 21.28 -3.61 2.43
N ILE A 108 21.86 -2.63 1.74
CA ILE A 108 22.08 -2.71 0.29
C ILE A 108 22.97 -3.90 -0.12
N PRO A 109 24.10 -4.19 0.56
CA PRO A 109 24.86 -5.42 0.32
C PRO A 109 24.05 -6.72 0.52
N ILE A 110 23.17 -6.78 1.53
CA ILE A 110 22.31 -7.93 1.77
C ILE A 110 21.34 -8.12 0.60
N LEU A 111 20.66 -7.05 0.18
CA LEU A 111 19.72 -7.11 -0.94
C LEU A 111 20.43 -7.52 -2.25
N ASN A 112 21.67 -7.04 -2.48
CA ASN A 112 22.50 -7.49 -3.61
C ASN A 112 22.84 -8.99 -3.52
N LYS A 113 23.28 -9.47 -2.35
CA LYS A 113 23.63 -10.88 -2.12
C LYS A 113 22.47 -11.82 -2.49
N TYR A 114 21.23 -11.41 -2.19
CA TYR A 114 20.02 -12.19 -2.47
C TYR A 114 19.32 -11.82 -3.77
N LYS A 115 19.92 -10.97 -4.63
CA LYS A 115 19.36 -10.54 -5.92
C LYS A 115 17.97 -9.92 -5.80
N SER A 116 17.77 -9.12 -4.75
CA SER A 116 16.50 -8.46 -4.40
C SER A 116 16.41 -7.00 -4.88
N LEU A 117 17.35 -6.55 -5.73
CA LEU A 117 17.36 -5.19 -6.30
C LEU A 117 17.10 -5.23 -7.80
N ASN A 118 16.77 -4.06 -8.38
CA ASN A 118 16.62 -3.87 -9.83
C ASN A 118 15.57 -4.76 -10.52
N TRP A 119 14.54 -5.22 -9.81
CA TRP A 119 13.46 -6.02 -10.40
C TRP A 119 12.75 -5.31 -11.56
N ASN A 120 12.64 -3.98 -11.48
CA ASN A 120 12.14 -3.13 -12.56
C ASN A 120 13.06 -3.06 -13.80
N LYS A 121 14.24 -3.68 -13.78
CA LYS A 121 15.16 -3.80 -14.92
C LYS A 121 15.34 -5.25 -15.33
N GLU A 122 15.24 -6.18 -14.38
CA GLU A 122 15.60 -7.58 -14.55
C GLU A 122 14.40 -8.53 -14.72
N LEU A 123 13.19 -8.11 -14.33
CA LEU A 123 11.99 -8.94 -14.39
C LEU A 123 10.96 -8.40 -15.38
N TYR A 124 10.21 -9.32 -16.01
CA TYR A 124 9.06 -8.99 -16.86
C TYR A 124 7.97 -8.28 -16.02
N PRO A 125 7.24 -7.28 -16.56
CA PRO A 125 7.21 -6.80 -17.95
C PRO A 125 8.30 -5.79 -18.32
N TRP A 126 9.18 -5.44 -17.39
CA TRP A 126 10.12 -4.33 -17.55
C TRP A 126 11.40 -4.71 -18.31
N LYS A 127 11.77 -5.99 -18.28
CA LYS A 127 12.81 -6.57 -19.14
C LYS A 127 12.23 -6.83 -20.54
N LYS A 128 12.63 -6.00 -21.50
CA LYS A 128 12.44 -6.27 -22.94
C LYS A 128 13.43 -7.30 -23.44
#